data_AF-A0A6B8LXK5-F1
#
_entry.id   AF-A0A6B8LXK5-F1
#
_cell.length_a   1.000
_cell.length_b   1.000
_cell.length_c   1.000
_cell.angle_alpha   90.00
_cell.angle_beta   90.00
_cell.angle_gamma   90.00
#
_symmetry.space_group_name_H-M   'P 1'
#
loop_
_entity.id
_entity.type
_entity.pdbx_description
1 polymer ?
#
loop_
_entity_poly.entity_id
_entity_poly.type
_entity_poly.pdbx_seq_one_letter_code
_entity_poly.pdbx_strand_id
1 'polypeptide(L)'
;MTPPQEGDGVALWVGWIFLFLALAGCFWPRMPGLAFMGLALFGVLHLAVLVHERIAEPRFFDGMSPEEFEHYCAELLRRAKWRAEVTPASGDQGVDIVAEKRGRRIVVQCKMYSKPVGNRAVQEIVAGIAHAEAERGVVVTTVGYTAAAQALAESNNVLLLRHQELRRIDRLLARTRA
;
A
#
# COMPACT_ATOMS: atom_id res chain seq x y z
N MET A 1 14.07 16.73 -5.45
CA MET A 1 14.54 15.35 -5.67
C MET A 1 13.35 14.52 -6.11
N THR A 2 13.22 14.27 -7.40
CA THR A 2 12.29 13.26 -7.92
C THR A 2 12.78 11.89 -7.44
N PRO A 3 11.91 11.03 -6.89
CA PRO A 3 12.30 9.67 -6.56
C PRO A 3 12.82 8.98 -7.84
N PRO A 4 13.77 8.04 -7.71
CA PRO A 4 14.27 7.28 -8.85
C PRO A 4 13.09 6.66 -9.61
N GLN A 5 13.08 6.81 -10.93
CA GLN A 5 12.06 6.25 -11.81
C GLN A 5 12.09 4.73 -11.64
N GLU A 6 11.05 4.15 -11.04
CA GLU A 6 10.98 2.70 -10.75
C GLU A 6 11.11 1.83 -12.01
N GLY A 7 10.99 2.38 -13.22
CA GLY A 7 11.15 1.68 -14.50
C GLY A 7 12.57 1.18 -14.79
N ASP A 8 13.59 1.75 -14.16
CA ASP A 8 15.00 1.47 -14.47
C ASP A 8 15.39 0.02 -14.14
N GLY A 9 14.84 -0.54 -13.05
CA GLY A 9 15.16 -1.90 -12.61
C GLY A 9 14.73 -2.97 -13.62
N VAL A 10 13.53 -2.84 -14.20
CA VAL A 10 12.99 -3.83 -15.14
C VAL A 10 13.80 -3.82 -16.45
N ALA A 11 14.12 -2.63 -16.96
CA ALA A 11 14.93 -2.49 -18.17
C ALA A 11 16.33 -3.09 -18.02
N LEU A 12 16.96 -2.92 -16.84
CA LEU A 12 18.26 -3.52 -16.53
C LEU A 12 18.20 -5.05 -16.55
N TRP A 13 17.19 -5.67 -15.95
CA TRP A 13 17.04 -7.13 -15.94
C TRP A 13 16.74 -7.70 -17.34
N VAL A 14 15.94 -7.00 -18.14
CA VAL A 14 15.67 -7.40 -19.54
C VAL A 14 16.96 -7.38 -20.36
N GLY A 15 17.75 -6.32 -20.27
CA GLY A 15 19.06 -6.24 -20.95
C GLY A 15 20.03 -7.34 -20.49
N TRP A 16 20.05 -7.62 -19.19
CA TRP A 16 20.86 -8.69 -18.60
C TRP A 16 20.47 -10.07 -19.15
N ILE A 17 19.17 -10.38 -19.25
CA ILE A 17 18.70 -11.65 -19.83
C ILE A 17 19.17 -11.81 -21.28
N PHE A 18 19.02 -10.78 -22.12
CA PHE A 18 19.46 -10.83 -23.52
C PHE A 18 20.97 -11.02 -23.66
N LEU A 19 21.77 -10.37 -22.81
CA LEU A 19 23.22 -10.56 -22.79
C LEU A 19 23.58 -12.03 -22.51
N PHE A 20 22.98 -12.63 -21.48
CA PHE A 20 23.30 -14.01 -21.11
C PHE A 20 22.75 -15.05 -22.09
N LEU A 21 21.63 -14.78 -22.76
CA LEU A 21 21.17 -15.62 -23.88
C LEU A 21 22.13 -15.56 -25.07
N ALA A 22 22.65 -14.38 -25.42
CA ALA A 22 23.63 -14.24 -26.49
C ALA A 22 24.94 -14.98 -26.15
N LEU A 23 25.43 -14.83 -24.91
CA LEU A 23 26.61 -15.57 -24.43
C LEU A 23 26.35 -17.09 -24.44
N ALA A 24 25.19 -17.55 -24.00
CA ALA A 24 24.85 -18.97 -24.04
C ALA A 24 24.95 -19.54 -25.46
N GLY A 25 24.47 -18.81 -26.47
CA GLY A 25 24.59 -19.16 -27.89
C GLY A 25 26.04 -19.23 -28.38
N CYS A 26 26.87 -18.23 -28.06
CA CYS A 26 28.27 -18.17 -28.48
C CYS A 26 29.13 -19.32 -27.94
N PHE A 27 28.81 -19.85 -26.76
CA PHE A 27 29.58 -20.90 -26.10
C PHE A 27 28.93 -22.29 -26.18
N TRP A 28 27.78 -22.42 -26.83
CA TRP A 28 27.12 -23.71 -27.05
C TRP A 28 27.94 -24.61 -28.00
N PRO A 29 28.05 -25.93 -27.74
CA PRO A 29 27.49 -26.73 -26.64
C PRO A 29 28.47 -26.96 -25.46
N ARG A 30 29.48 -26.11 -25.27
CA ARG A 30 30.48 -26.29 -24.21
C ARG A 30 29.92 -25.85 -22.85
N MET A 31 30.55 -26.34 -21.77
CA MET A 31 30.18 -26.06 -20.38
C MET A 31 29.87 -24.59 -20.05
N PRO A 32 30.61 -23.58 -20.57
CA PRO A 32 30.28 -22.18 -20.32
C PRO A 32 28.89 -21.77 -20.82
N GLY A 33 28.41 -22.37 -21.92
CA GLY A 33 27.07 -22.09 -22.47
C GLY A 33 25.94 -22.49 -21.51
N LEU A 34 26.08 -23.63 -20.81
CA LEU A 34 25.11 -24.08 -19.80
C LEU A 34 25.05 -23.14 -18.59
N ALA A 35 26.21 -22.63 -18.15
CA ALA A 35 26.29 -21.67 -17.06
C ALA A 35 25.59 -20.34 -17.41
N PHE A 36 25.81 -19.82 -18.62
CA PHE A 36 25.12 -18.61 -19.10
C PHE A 36 23.62 -18.82 -19.26
N MET A 37 23.17 -20.01 -19.66
CA MET A 37 21.75 -20.35 -19.72
C MET A 37 21.11 -20.37 -18.32
N GLY A 38 21.81 -20.90 -17.32
CA GLY A 38 21.37 -20.85 -15.92
C GLY A 38 21.28 -19.42 -15.38
N LEU A 39 22.22 -18.55 -15.74
CA LEU A 39 22.14 -17.13 -15.44
C LEU A 39 20.92 -16.50 -16.10
N ALA A 40 20.73 -16.66 -17.41
CA ALA A 40 19.54 -16.14 -18.11
C ALA A 40 18.22 -16.59 -17.44
N LEU A 41 18.12 -17.86 -17.02
CA LEU A 41 16.97 -18.38 -16.28
C LEU A 41 16.76 -17.68 -14.93
N PHE A 42 17.83 -17.43 -14.16
CA PHE A 42 17.75 -16.65 -12.92
C PHE A 42 17.21 -15.24 -13.19
N GLY A 43 17.70 -14.58 -14.24
CA GLY A 43 17.19 -13.26 -14.65
C GLY A 43 15.71 -13.29 -15.00
N VAL A 44 15.25 -14.32 -15.74
CA VAL A 44 13.84 -14.52 -16.07
C VAL A 44 13.00 -14.75 -14.80
N LEU A 45 13.46 -15.59 -13.86
CA LEU A 45 12.77 -15.84 -12.60
C LEU A 45 12.66 -14.56 -11.77
N HIS A 46 13.75 -13.81 -11.65
CA HIS A 46 13.76 -12.55 -10.91
C HIS A 46 12.84 -11.50 -11.56
N LEU A 47 12.88 -11.38 -12.89
CA LEU A 47 11.96 -10.54 -13.64
C LEU A 47 10.50 -10.95 -13.43
N ALA A 48 10.21 -12.25 -13.41
CA ALA A 48 8.87 -12.76 -13.15
C ALA A 48 8.38 -12.38 -11.75
N VAL A 49 9.24 -12.43 -10.72
CA VAL A 49 8.92 -11.98 -9.37
C VAL A 49 8.62 -10.47 -9.35
N LEU A 50 9.49 -9.65 -9.95
CA LEU A 50 9.29 -8.19 -10.01
C LEU A 50 8.01 -7.80 -10.74
N VAL A 51 7.71 -8.47 -11.86
CA VAL A 51 6.49 -8.25 -12.64
C VAL A 51 5.27 -8.71 -11.87
N HIS A 52 5.34 -9.86 -11.18
CA HIS A 52 4.24 -10.36 -10.36
C HIS A 52 3.89 -9.37 -9.24
N GLU A 53 4.88 -8.83 -8.54
CA GLU A 53 4.64 -7.82 -7.50
C GLU A 53 3.94 -6.58 -8.06
N ARG A 54 4.34 -6.11 -9.25
CA ARG A 54 3.72 -4.95 -9.93
C ARG A 54 2.29 -5.22 -10.38
N ILE A 55 2.03 -6.34 -11.05
CA ILE A 55 0.70 -6.67 -11.57
C ILE A 55 -0.28 -6.87 -10.44
N ALA A 56 0.19 -7.46 -9.34
CA ALA A 56 -0.65 -7.73 -8.21
C ALA A 56 -1.03 -6.43 -7.44
N GLU A 57 -0.31 -5.31 -7.63
CA GLU A 57 -0.62 -4.08 -6.91
C GLU A 57 -2.08 -3.64 -7.07
N PRO A 58 -2.79 -3.34 -5.96
CA PRO A 58 -4.13 -2.79 -6.04
C PRO A 58 -3.97 -1.44 -6.71
N ARG A 59 -4.68 -1.25 -7.82
CA ARG A 59 -4.66 0.00 -8.57
C ARG A 59 -5.90 0.79 -8.21
N PHE A 60 -5.69 2.04 -7.82
CA PHE A 60 -6.77 3.01 -7.77
C PHE A 60 -7.20 3.31 -9.21
N PHE A 61 -8.50 3.39 -9.46
CA PHE A 61 -9.05 3.72 -10.77
C PHE A 61 -10.19 4.72 -10.63
N ASP A 62 -10.40 5.51 -11.68
CA ASP A 62 -11.47 6.52 -11.71
C ASP A 62 -12.83 5.84 -11.79
N GLY A 63 -13.79 6.30 -10.98
CA GLY A 63 -15.15 5.73 -10.93
C GLY A 63 -15.33 4.58 -9.92
N MET A 64 -14.31 4.26 -9.12
CA MET A 64 -14.43 3.37 -7.98
C MET A 64 -15.57 3.82 -7.03
N SER A 65 -16.38 2.89 -6.55
CA SER A 65 -17.42 3.18 -5.55
C SER A 65 -16.80 3.40 -4.15
N PRO A 66 -17.51 4.04 -3.20
CA PRO A 66 -17.02 4.15 -1.83
C PRO A 66 -16.67 2.80 -1.18
N GLU A 67 -17.51 1.79 -1.37
CA GLU A 67 -17.29 0.42 -0.86
C GLU A 67 -16.05 -0.23 -1.52
N GLU A 68 -15.90 -0.08 -2.84
CA GLU A 68 -14.70 -0.56 -3.54
C GLU A 68 -13.43 0.14 -3.03
N PHE A 69 -13.53 1.42 -2.65
CA PHE A 69 -12.42 2.18 -2.07
C PHE A 69 -12.04 1.69 -0.67
N GLU A 70 -13.00 1.27 0.14
CA GLU A 70 -12.75 0.62 1.43
C GLU A 70 -12.01 -0.71 1.23
N HIS A 71 -12.49 -1.57 0.32
CA HIS A 71 -11.83 -2.82 -0.03
C HIS A 71 -10.41 -2.60 -0.59
N TYR A 72 -10.23 -1.59 -1.43
CA TYR A 72 -8.93 -1.19 -1.95
C TYR A 72 -7.96 -0.79 -0.83
N CYS A 73 -8.41 0.03 0.12
CA CYS A 73 -7.60 0.43 1.27
C CYS A 73 -7.27 -0.75 2.19
N ALA A 74 -8.21 -1.66 2.41
CA ALA A 74 -7.99 -2.89 3.16
C ALA A 74 -6.92 -3.77 2.48
N GLU A 75 -6.94 -3.87 1.15
CA GLU A 75 -5.93 -4.63 0.41
C GLU A 75 -4.53 -4.00 0.50
N LEU A 76 -4.42 -2.67 0.48
CA LEU A 76 -3.15 -1.99 0.73
C LEU A 76 -2.59 -2.30 2.13
N LEU A 77 -3.45 -2.37 3.14
CA LEU A 77 -3.07 -2.76 4.51
C LEU A 77 -2.63 -4.23 4.57
N ARG A 78 -3.34 -5.14 3.89
CA ARG A 78 -2.95 -6.56 3.79
C ARG A 78 -1.58 -6.75 3.16
N ARG A 79 -1.27 -5.96 2.14
CA ARG A 79 0.08 -5.93 1.54
C ARG A 79 1.14 -5.40 2.47
N ALA A 80 0.79 -4.42 3.30
CA ALA A 80 1.61 -3.97 4.43
C ALA A 80 1.65 -5.00 5.60
N LYS A 81 1.14 -6.23 5.40
CA LYS A 81 1.14 -7.34 6.37
C LYS A 81 0.29 -7.08 7.61
N TRP A 82 -0.77 -6.29 7.46
CA TRP A 82 -1.84 -6.18 8.45
C TRP A 82 -2.96 -7.17 8.12
N ARG A 83 -3.58 -7.76 9.14
CA ARG A 83 -4.87 -8.43 8.97
C ARG A 83 -5.93 -7.34 8.94
N ALA A 84 -6.47 -7.03 7.77
CA ALA A 84 -7.44 -5.95 7.58
C ALA A 84 -8.78 -6.50 7.07
N GLU A 85 -9.84 -6.15 7.79
CA GLU A 85 -11.22 -6.58 7.54
C GLU A 85 -12.10 -5.35 7.35
N VAL A 86 -12.84 -5.32 6.25
CA VAL A 86 -13.84 -4.26 5.98
C VAL A 86 -15.06 -4.55 6.85
N THR A 87 -15.59 -3.52 7.49
CA THR A 87 -16.77 -3.63 8.35
C THR A 87 -18.06 -3.58 7.53
N PRO A 88 -19.19 -4.07 8.07
CA PRO A 88 -20.47 -3.90 7.41
C PRO A 88 -20.86 -2.42 7.34
N ALA A 89 -21.39 -1.96 6.20
CA ALA A 89 -21.80 -0.58 5.95
C ALA A 89 -22.88 0.00 6.90
N SER A 90 -23.44 -0.79 7.82
CA SER A 90 -24.44 -0.36 8.79
C SER A 90 -24.00 -0.66 10.22
N GLY A 91 -24.06 0.34 11.10
CA GLY A 91 -23.75 0.16 12.52
C GLY A 91 -22.25 0.18 12.86
N ASP A 92 -21.40 0.54 11.89
CA ASP A 92 -19.94 0.58 12.00
C ASP A 92 -19.38 1.76 12.82
N GLN A 93 -20.24 2.71 13.19
CA GLN A 93 -19.89 3.92 13.94
C GLN A 93 -18.75 4.73 13.27
N GLY A 94 -18.66 4.69 11.93
CA GLY A 94 -17.61 5.39 11.18
C GLY A 94 -16.25 4.67 11.19
N VAL A 95 -16.25 3.36 11.34
CA VAL A 95 -15.06 2.51 11.14
C VAL A 95 -15.29 1.65 9.91
N ASP A 96 -14.64 1.94 8.80
CA ASP A 96 -14.83 1.14 7.57
C ASP A 96 -13.90 -0.09 7.54
N ILE A 97 -12.76 -0.03 8.25
CA ILE A 97 -11.79 -1.13 8.31
C ILE A 97 -11.24 -1.27 9.71
N VAL A 98 -11.20 -2.50 10.22
CA VAL A 98 -10.42 -2.87 11.41
C VAL A 98 -9.16 -3.59 10.94
N ALA A 99 -8.00 -3.14 11.40
CA ALA A 99 -6.73 -3.73 11.01
C ALA A 99 -5.82 -4.06 12.20
N GLU A 100 -5.24 -5.26 12.17
CA GLU A 100 -4.39 -5.78 13.24
C GLU A 100 -3.02 -6.24 12.75
N LYS A 101 -1.98 -5.96 13.53
CA LYS A 101 -0.63 -6.45 13.28
C LYS A 101 0.19 -6.51 14.56
N ARG A 102 0.66 -7.71 14.90
CA ARG A 102 1.55 -7.96 16.05
C ARG A 102 1.02 -7.36 17.36
N GLY A 103 -0.25 -7.61 17.66
CA GLY A 103 -0.91 -7.11 18.88
C GLY A 103 -1.31 -5.63 18.84
N ARG A 104 -1.03 -4.91 17.75
CA ARG A 104 -1.54 -3.55 17.54
C ARG A 104 -2.83 -3.63 16.73
N ARG A 105 -3.84 -2.87 17.15
CA ARG A 105 -5.11 -2.72 16.43
C ARG A 105 -5.29 -1.25 16.06
N ILE A 106 -5.67 -0.99 14.81
CA ILE A 106 -6.06 0.33 14.31
C ILE A 106 -7.45 0.24 13.67
N VAL A 107 -8.15 1.37 13.66
CA VAL A 107 -9.37 1.56 12.89
C VAL A 107 -9.14 2.56 11.77
N VAL A 108 -9.80 2.35 10.64
CA VAL A 108 -9.66 3.19 9.45
C VAL A 108 -11.02 3.62 8.94
N GLN A 109 -11.17 4.92 8.67
CA GLN A 109 -12.28 5.48 7.91
C GLN A 109 -11.75 5.95 6.55
N CYS A 110 -12.31 5.42 5.47
CA CYS A 110 -12.06 5.78 4.10
C CYS A 110 -13.10 6.80 3.61
N LYS A 111 -12.64 7.98 3.19
CA LYS A 111 -13.49 9.01 2.57
C LYS A 111 -13.03 9.28 1.14
N MET A 112 -13.74 8.70 0.18
CA MET A 112 -13.53 8.91 -1.26
C MET A 112 -14.30 10.15 -1.74
N TYR A 113 -13.72 11.34 -1.57
CA TYR A 113 -14.37 12.61 -1.91
C TYR A 113 -13.64 13.39 -3.00
N SER A 114 -14.38 14.27 -3.69
CA SER A 114 -13.83 15.26 -4.60
C SER A 114 -13.36 16.55 -3.90
N LYS A 115 -13.69 16.70 -2.61
CA LYS A 115 -13.36 17.87 -1.79
C LYS A 115 -12.58 17.45 -0.53
N PRO A 116 -11.76 18.34 0.03
CA PRO A 116 -11.03 18.06 1.26
C PRO A 116 -11.92 17.58 2.40
N VAL A 117 -11.46 16.56 3.12
CA VAL A 117 -12.17 15.95 4.24
C VAL A 117 -12.17 16.90 5.45
N GLY A 118 -13.34 17.10 6.06
CA GLY A 118 -13.55 17.98 7.22
C GLY A 118 -13.60 17.24 8.57
N ASN A 119 -13.86 17.99 9.64
CA ASN A 119 -13.82 17.51 11.03
C ASN A 119 -14.69 16.28 11.29
N ARG A 120 -15.82 16.15 10.60
CA ARG A 120 -16.77 15.05 10.80
C ARG A 120 -16.10 13.67 10.71
N ALA A 121 -15.24 13.44 9.72
CA ALA A 121 -14.55 12.16 9.58
C ALA A 121 -13.59 11.87 10.74
N VAL A 122 -12.98 12.92 11.30
CA VAL A 122 -12.11 12.80 12.48
C VAL A 122 -12.95 12.50 13.72
N GLN A 123 -14.09 13.16 13.89
CA GLN A 123 -15.01 12.91 15.01
C GLN A 123 -15.57 11.49 14.98
N GLU A 124 -15.98 11.02 13.80
CA GLU A 124 -16.46 9.65 13.57
C GLU A 124 -15.39 8.62 13.96
N ILE A 125 -14.18 8.74 13.41
CA ILE A 125 -13.13 7.74 13.72
C ILE A 125 -12.70 7.79 15.18
N VAL A 126 -12.71 8.96 15.84
CA VAL A 126 -12.39 9.06 17.27
C VAL A 126 -13.34 8.25 18.14
N ALA A 127 -14.64 8.27 17.83
CA ALA A 127 -15.61 7.40 18.48
C ALA A 127 -15.32 5.92 18.18
N GLY A 128 -15.01 5.62 16.91
CA GLY A 128 -14.63 4.28 16.44
C GLY A 128 -13.42 3.67 17.14
N ILE A 129 -12.42 4.46 17.52
CA ILE A 129 -11.23 4.00 18.25
C ILE A 129 -11.63 3.29 19.53
N ALA A 130 -12.44 3.95 20.36
CA ALA A 130 -12.89 3.40 21.63
C ALA A 130 -13.81 2.20 21.41
N HIS A 131 -14.71 2.27 20.44
CA HIS A 131 -15.66 1.19 20.16
C HIS A 131 -14.97 -0.12 19.72
N ALA A 132 -13.91 -0.02 18.93
CA ALA A 132 -13.17 -1.18 18.43
C ALA A 132 -11.97 -1.58 19.31
N GLU A 133 -11.77 -0.93 20.46
CA GLU A 133 -10.60 -1.12 21.34
C GLU A 133 -9.27 -0.99 20.57
N ALA A 134 -9.20 -0.03 19.66
CA ALA A 134 -8.02 0.22 18.85
C ALA A 134 -7.05 1.17 19.54
N GLU A 135 -5.75 1.06 19.24
CA GLU A 135 -4.76 2.00 19.80
C GLU A 135 -4.83 3.36 19.10
N ARG A 136 -5.35 3.40 17.87
CA ARG A 136 -5.32 4.59 17.01
C ARG A 136 -6.32 4.53 15.87
N GLY A 137 -6.81 5.70 15.48
CA GLY A 137 -7.64 5.90 14.30
C GLY A 137 -6.85 6.46 13.12
N VAL A 138 -7.27 6.10 11.92
CA VAL A 138 -6.70 6.57 10.65
C VAL A 138 -7.86 7.04 9.77
N VAL A 139 -7.79 8.25 9.25
CA VAL A 139 -8.69 8.70 8.17
C VAL A 139 -7.91 8.64 6.87
N VAL A 140 -8.48 8.02 5.85
CA VAL A 140 -7.87 7.86 4.52
C VAL A 140 -8.69 8.61 3.48
N THR A 141 -8.02 9.32 2.58
CA THR A 141 -8.68 10.02 1.47
C THR A 141 -7.89 9.98 0.17
N THR A 142 -8.53 10.43 -0.91
CA THR A 142 -7.92 10.61 -2.24
C THR A 142 -7.38 12.03 -2.46
N VAL A 143 -7.97 13.05 -1.83
CA VAL A 143 -7.71 14.47 -2.17
C VAL A 143 -6.99 15.29 -1.09
N GLY A 144 -7.28 15.06 0.19
CA GLY A 144 -6.66 15.78 1.31
C GLY A 144 -7.66 16.23 2.38
N TYR A 145 -7.23 17.13 3.26
CA TYR A 145 -7.96 17.51 4.48
C TYR A 145 -8.04 19.03 4.63
N THR A 146 -9.05 19.51 5.34
CA THR A 146 -9.11 20.91 5.76
C THR A 146 -8.14 21.17 6.92
N ALA A 147 -7.71 22.42 7.09
CA ALA A 147 -6.85 22.81 8.21
C ALA A 147 -7.49 22.52 9.58
N ALA A 148 -8.82 22.71 9.68
CA ALA A 148 -9.56 22.37 10.89
C ALA A 148 -9.54 20.86 11.19
N ALA A 149 -9.63 20.01 10.16
CA ALA A 149 -9.57 18.57 10.33
C ALA A 149 -8.17 18.12 10.76
N GLN A 150 -7.13 18.75 10.22
CA GLN A 150 -5.75 18.52 10.62
C GLN A 150 -5.52 18.86 12.10
N ALA A 151 -5.94 20.04 12.54
CA ALA A 151 -5.82 20.46 13.94
C ALA A 151 -6.59 19.52 14.90
N LEU A 152 -7.79 19.10 14.50
CA LEU A 152 -8.59 18.17 15.32
C LEU A 152 -7.95 16.77 15.37
N ALA A 153 -7.40 16.29 14.27
CA ALA A 153 -6.75 14.98 14.22
C ALA A 153 -5.49 14.96 15.08
N GLU A 154 -4.69 16.03 15.05
CA GLU A 154 -3.53 16.21 15.94
C GLU A 154 -3.94 16.14 17.41
N SER A 155 -4.99 16.87 17.79
CA SER A 155 -5.52 16.88 19.16
C SER A 155 -6.00 15.50 19.65
N ASN A 156 -6.41 14.62 18.73
CA ASN A 156 -6.94 13.28 19.04
C ASN A 156 -5.97 12.15 18.63
N ASN A 157 -4.74 12.48 18.25
CA ASN A 157 -3.72 11.51 17.81
C ASN A 157 -4.17 10.61 16.63
N VAL A 158 -5.03 11.13 15.76
CA VAL A 158 -5.55 10.46 14.56
C VAL A 158 -4.59 10.69 13.39
N LEU A 159 -4.28 9.64 12.62
CA LEU A 159 -3.49 9.76 11.41
C LEU A 159 -4.36 10.17 10.21
N LEU A 160 -3.94 11.19 9.48
CA LEU A 160 -4.56 11.63 8.24
C LEU A 160 -3.68 11.24 7.06
N LEU A 161 -4.14 10.29 6.24
CA LEU A 161 -3.33 9.68 5.18
C LEU A 161 -4.02 9.77 3.82
N ARG A 162 -3.25 10.03 2.76
CA ARG A 162 -3.70 9.65 1.41
C ARG A 162 -3.59 8.13 1.25
N HIS A 163 -4.45 7.53 0.43
CA HIS A 163 -4.49 6.07 0.25
C HIS A 163 -3.12 5.45 -0.08
N GLN A 164 -2.28 6.13 -0.88
CA GLN A 164 -0.94 5.70 -1.25
C GLN A 164 -0.01 5.49 -0.04
N GLU A 165 -0.25 6.21 1.05
CA GLU A 165 0.57 6.22 2.26
C GLU A 165 0.29 5.01 3.16
N LEU A 166 -0.83 4.30 2.98
CA LEU A 166 -1.16 3.08 3.72
C LEU A 166 -0.09 2.00 3.57
N ARG A 167 0.61 1.96 2.43
CA ARG A 167 1.75 1.04 2.19
C ARG A 167 2.89 1.23 3.18
N ARG A 168 3.00 2.43 3.79
CA ARG A 168 4.04 2.82 4.74
C ARG A 168 3.51 3.00 6.16
N ILE A 169 2.32 2.48 6.46
CA ILE A 169 1.61 2.68 7.73
C ILE A 169 2.46 2.36 8.95
N ASP A 170 3.29 1.30 8.91
CA ASP A 170 4.17 0.93 10.03
C ASP A 170 5.15 2.06 10.41
N ARG A 171 5.71 2.74 9.40
CA ARG A 171 6.64 3.85 9.62
C ARG A 171 5.93 5.07 10.19
N LEU A 172 4.69 5.31 9.75
CA LEU A 172 3.89 6.45 10.18
C LEU A 172 3.43 6.27 11.63
N LEU A 173 2.95 5.09 11.98
CA LEU A 173 2.59 4.73 13.36
C LEU A 173 3.78 4.81 14.34
N ALA A 174 4.99 4.55 13.86
CA ALA A 174 6.20 4.63 14.68
C ALA A 174 6.64 6.08 14.97
N ARG A 175 6.44 7.01 14.03
CA ARG A 175 6.87 8.42 14.16
C ARG A 175 6.06 9.18 15.20
N THR A 176 4.78 8.87 15.33
CA THR A 176 3.86 9.59 16.21
C THR A 176 3.86 9.06 17.65
N ARG A 177 4.90 8.31 18.04
CA ARG A 177 5.15 7.83 19.41
C ARG A 177 6.34 8.55 20.09
N ALA A 178 7.04 9.44 19.38
CA ALA A 178 8.15 10.25 19.87
C ALA A 178 7.69 11.69 20.06
#